data_AF-A0A6L8GJ54-F1
#
_entry.id   AF-A0A6L8GJ54-F1
#
_cell.length_a   1.000
_cell.length_b   1.000
_cell.length_c   1.000
_cell.angle_alpha   90.00
_cell.angle_beta   90.00
_cell.angle_gamma   90.00
#
_symmetry.space_group_name_H-M   'P 1'
#
loop_
_entity.id
_entity.type
_entity.pdbx_description
1 polymer ?
#
loop_
_entity_poly.entity_id
_entity_poly.type
_entity_poly.pdbx_seq_one_letter_code
_entity_poly.pdbx_strand_id
1 'polypeptide(L)'
;MSIKHVMAILVVGVAALSTVVTAQLPVPVPIKSQPVDPEPVEIIRTDFDPRELAEGLERMRSRPEAPGQQLFVSRCAICHDPIGQPGSGQTLGPWLDAELVSSQGEEAVRASILNGTANMPGFQHQFDAAQVDQVIAYMKTVPAEVRPWAPTEDRINAALWETPGAPGMHLAGATTAASGAPLHGVAV
;
A
#
# COMPACT_ATOMS: atom_id res chain seq x y z
N MET A 1 3.13 -72.67 -67.98
CA MET A 1 1.77 -72.11 -68.22
C MET A 1 1.15 -71.94 -66.85
N SER A 2 1.34 -70.77 -66.21
CA SER A 2 1.12 -70.59 -64.78
C SER A 2 0.00 -69.60 -64.49
N ILE A 3 -0.81 -70.01 -63.52
CA ILE A 3 -2.11 -69.52 -63.10
C ILE A 3 -2.02 -68.09 -62.57
N LYS A 4 -2.82 -67.18 -63.14
CA LYS A 4 -2.98 -65.80 -62.67
C LYS A 4 -3.66 -65.82 -61.30
N HIS A 5 -2.89 -65.58 -60.25
CA HIS A 5 -3.40 -65.40 -58.90
C HIS A 5 -3.95 -63.98 -58.75
N VAL A 6 -5.23 -63.88 -58.39
CA VAL A 6 -5.89 -62.66 -57.94
C VAL A 6 -5.28 -62.29 -56.59
N MET A 7 -4.57 -61.18 -56.52
CA MET A 7 -4.08 -60.62 -55.26
C MET A 7 -4.91 -59.38 -54.93
N ALA A 8 -5.80 -59.51 -53.96
CA ALA A 8 -6.62 -58.44 -53.41
C ALA A 8 -5.71 -57.39 -52.75
N ILE A 9 -5.74 -56.16 -53.27
CA ILE A 9 -5.06 -55.01 -52.67
C ILE A 9 -5.96 -54.47 -51.56
N LEU A 10 -5.57 -54.74 -50.32
CA LEU A 10 -6.18 -54.16 -49.13
C LEU A 10 -5.78 -52.68 -49.05
N VAL A 11 -6.68 -51.77 -49.39
CA VAL A 11 -6.48 -50.32 -49.19
C VAL A 11 -6.69 -50.03 -47.70
N VAL A 12 -5.60 -49.89 -46.96
CA VAL A 12 -5.62 -49.39 -45.58
C VAL A 12 -5.82 -47.87 -45.65
N GLY A 13 -7.06 -47.42 -45.47
CA GLY A 13 -7.39 -46.01 -45.33
C GLY A 13 -6.89 -45.46 -43.99
N VAL A 14 -5.81 -44.66 -44.02
CA VAL A 14 -5.38 -43.88 -42.87
C VAL A 14 -6.29 -42.65 -42.76
N ALA A 15 -7.33 -42.74 -41.95
CA ALA A 15 -8.16 -41.59 -41.59
C ALA A 15 -7.41 -40.77 -40.52
N ALA A 16 -6.69 -39.72 -40.97
CA ALA A 16 -6.15 -38.71 -40.07
C ALA A 16 -7.30 -37.84 -39.55
N LEU A 17 -7.86 -38.21 -38.39
CA LEU A 17 -8.80 -37.38 -37.64
C LEU A 17 -8.02 -36.20 -37.02
N SER A 18 -7.99 -35.07 -37.72
CA SER A 18 -7.59 -33.80 -37.12
C SER A 18 -8.71 -33.34 -36.19
N THR A 19 -8.58 -33.62 -34.89
CA THR A 19 -9.44 -33.03 -33.87
C THR A 19 -8.99 -31.61 -33.59
N VAL A 20 -9.65 -30.64 -34.22
CA VAL A 20 -9.55 -29.24 -33.81
C VAL A 20 -10.29 -29.12 -32.47
N VAL A 21 -9.55 -29.02 -31.37
CA VAL A 21 -10.13 -28.68 -30.06
C VAL A 21 -10.45 -27.18 -30.10
N THR A 22 -11.72 -26.84 -30.32
CA THR A 22 -12.22 -25.49 -30.11
C THR A 22 -12.32 -25.25 -28.60
N ALA A 23 -11.32 -24.59 -28.03
CA ALA A 23 -11.40 -24.10 -26.66
C ALA A 23 -12.44 -22.97 -26.60
N GLN A 24 -13.68 -23.33 -26.27
CA GLN A 24 -14.74 -22.37 -26.01
C GLN A 24 -14.38 -21.60 -24.73
N LEU A 25 -14.18 -20.29 -24.84
CA LEU A 25 -13.99 -19.43 -23.65
C LEU A 25 -15.22 -19.56 -22.74
N PRO A 26 -15.05 -19.64 -21.40
CA PRO A 26 -16.17 -19.73 -20.49
C PRO A 26 -17.06 -18.49 -20.64
N VAL A 27 -18.34 -18.72 -20.90
CA VAL A 27 -19.34 -17.65 -20.96
C VAL A 27 -19.43 -17.00 -19.58
N PRO A 28 -19.32 -15.66 -19.46
CA PRO A 28 -19.45 -15.01 -18.16
C PRO A 28 -20.84 -15.29 -17.61
N VAL A 29 -20.89 -15.88 -16.41
CA VAL A 29 -22.14 -16.08 -15.67
C VAL A 29 -22.72 -14.70 -15.37
N PRO A 30 -24.00 -14.43 -15.66
CA PRO A 30 -24.62 -13.16 -15.30
C PRO A 30 -24.58 -13.01 -13.78
N ILE A 31 -23.82 -12.02 -13.30
CA ILE A 31 -23.81 -11.65 -11.88
C ILE A 31 -25.16 -11.01 -11.58
N LYS A 32 -26.05 -11.78 -10.95
CA LYS A 32 -27.34 -11.28 -10.47
C LYS A 32 -27.06 -10.37 -9.28
N SER A 33 -27.19 -9.06 -9.48
CA SER A 33 -27.14 -8.10 -8.38
C SER A 33 -28.17 -8.50 -7.32
N GLN A 34 -27.70 -8.82 -6.12
CA GLN A 34 -28.57 -8.97 -4.96
C GLN A 34 -29.10 -7.57 -4.63
N PRO A 35 -30.42 -7.37 -4.48
CA PRO A 35 -30.95 -6.15 -3.91
C PRO A 35 -30.47 -6.09 -2.46
N VAL A 36 -29.53 -5.19 -2.19
CA VAL A 36 -29.17 -4.82 -0.82
C VAL A 36 -30.03 -3.61 -0.50
N ASP A 37 -30.98 -3.76 0.42
CA ASP A 37 -31.68 -2.63 0.98
C ASP A 37 -30.63 -1.76 1.70
N PRO A 38 -30.48 -0.47 1.36
CA PRO A 38 -29.46 0.34 1.98
C PRO A 38 -29.81 0.51 3.46
N GLU A 39 -29.02 -0.09 4.35
CA GLU A 39 -29.03 0.30 5.75
C GLU A 39 -28.79 1.81 5.83
N PRO A 40 -29.49 2.54 6.71
CA PRO A 40 -29.30 3.98 6.84
C PRO A 40 -27.84 4.28 7.20
N VAL A 41 -27.08 4.84 6.26
CA VAL A 41 -25.74 5.33 6.54
C VAL A 41 -25.88 6.56 7.43
N GLU A 42 -25.33 6.51 8.64
CA GLU A 42 -25.20 7.67 9.50
C GLU A 42 -24.21 8.65 8.86
N ILE A 43 -24.74 9.70 8.24
CA ILE A 43 -23.91 10.77 7.69
C ILE A 43 -23.50 11.68 8.85
N ILE A 44 -22.31 11.44 9.40
CA ILE A 44 -21.66 12.39 10.31
C ILE A 44 -21.30 13.63 9.47
N ARG A 45 -22.15 14.65 9.52
CA ARG A 45 -21.82 15.97 8.98
C ARG A 45 -20.98 16.70 10.02
N THR A 46 -19.71 16.90 9.73
CA THR A 46 -18.91 17.89 10.45
C THR A 46 -19.29 19.26 9.91
N ASP A 47 -19.88 20.09 10.77
CA ASP A 47 -20.15 21.47 10.43
C ASP A 47 -18.80 22.21 10.34
N PHE A 48 -18.53 22.82 9.19
CA PHE A 48 -17.31 23.60 8.99
C PHE A 48 -17.50 25.02 9.51
N ASP A 49 -16.92 25.36 10.66
CA ASP A 49 -16.80 26.76 11.13
C ASP A 49 -15.42 27.33 10.71
N PRO A 50 -15.38 28.31 9.78
CA PRO A 50 -14.13 28.95 9.38
C PRO A 50 -13.34 29.58 10.53
N ARG A 51 -13.99 30.00 11.61
CA ARG A 51 -13.33 30.61 12.77
C ARG A 51 -12.55 29.59 13.57
N GLU A 52 -13.13 28.41 13.79
CA GLU A 52 -12.46 27.32 14.51
C GLU A 52 -11.20 26.87 13.75
N LEU A 53 -11.29 26.78 12.42
CA LEU A 53 -10.14 26.49 11.57
C LEU A 53 -9.05 27.57 11.70
N ALA A 54 -9.44 28.85 11.66
CA ALA A 54 -8.50 29.96 11.77
C ALA A 54 -7.77 29.95 13.13
N GLU A 55 -8.50 29.73 14.22
CA GLU A 55 -7.93 29.61 15.56
C GLU A 55 -7.01 28.40 15.69
N GLY A 56 -7.38 27.26 15.11
CA GLY A 56 -6.53 26.06 15.07
C GLY A 56 -5.24 26.27 14.29
N LEU A 57 -5.33 26.92 13.13
CA LEU A 57 -4.18 27.30 12.32
C LEU A 57 -3.27 28.27 13.09
N GLU A 58 -3.84 29.25 13.79
CA GLU A 58 -3.06 30.20 14.58
C GLU A 58 -2.33 29.49 15.72
N ARG A 59 -3.01 28.61 16.47
CA ARG A 59 -2.39 27.78 17.51
C ARG A 59 -1.22 26.95 16.96
N MET A 60 -1.37 26.38 15.76
CA MET A 60 -0.29 25.63 15.11
C MET A 60 0.88 26.54 14.72
N ARG A 61 0.60 27.71 14.12
CA ARG A 61 1.61 28.67 13.64
C ARG A 61 2.33 29.40 14.77
N SER A 62 1.70 29.53 15.93
CA SER A 62 2.31 30.15 17.11
C SER A 62 3.33 29.26 17.81
N ARG A 63 3.43 27.97 17.45
CA ARG A 63 4.39 27.07 18.06
C ARG A 63 5.82 27.38 17.58
N PRO A 64 6.85 27.29 18.45
CA PRO A 64 8.24 27.57 18.06
C PRO A 64 8.74 26.74 16.87
N GLU A 65 8.27 25.50 16.75
CA GLU A 65 8.64 24.56 15.69
C GLU A 65 7.86 24.73 14.38
N ALA A 66 6.87 25.63 14.33
CA ALA A 66 6.00 25.80 13.16
C ALA A 66 6.76 26.10 11.84
N PRO A 67 7.82 26.94 11.81
CA PRO A 67 8.61 27.14 10.61
C PRO A 67 9.25 25.84 10.09
N GLY A 68 9.82 25.03 10.99
CA GLY A 68 10.40 23.73 10.66
C GLY A 68 9.37 22.73 10.18
N GLN A 69 8.20 22.70 10.83
CA GLN A 69 7.08 21.86 10.42
C GLN A 69 6.61 22.18 8.99
N GLN A 70 6.52 23.45 8.61
CA GLN A 70 6.12 23.85 7.26
C GLN A 70 7.14 23.39 6.21
N LEU A 71 8.44 23.54 6.50
CA LEU A 71 9.51 23.05 5.63
C LEU A 71 9.43 21.51 5.48
N PHE A 72 9.26 20.80 6.59
CA PHE A 72 9.11 19.34 6.60
C PHE A 72 7.93 18.87 5.76
N VAL A 73 6.73 19.43 5.95
CA VAL A 73 5.53 19.04 5.20
C VAL A 73 5.73 19.30 3.70
N SER A 74 6.36 20.42 3.34
CA SER A 74 6.53 20.78 1.93
C SER A 74 7.59 19.95 1.19
N ARG A 75 8.63 19.45 1.88
CA ARG A 75 9.80 18.82 1.24
C ARG A 75 10.11 17.39 1.67
N CYS A 76 9.78 17.03 2.90
CA CYS A 76 10.20 15.76 3.52
C CYS A 76 9.05 14.76 3.61
N ALA A 77 7.84 15.22 3.93
CA ALA A 77 6.70 14.37 4.26
C ALA A 77 6.32 13.38 3.16
N ILE A 78 6.52 13.72 1.88
CA ILE A 78 6.21 12.79 0.78
C ILE A 78 6.96 11.45 0.87
N CYS A 79 8.16 11.46 1.44
CA CYS A 79 8.96 10.25 1.64
C CYS A 79 8.97 9.81 3.10
N HIS A 80 8.91 10.74 4.06
CA HIS A 80 9.15 10.47 5.47
C HIS A 80 7.88 10.47 6.34
N ASP A 81 6.70 10.63 5.73
CA ASP A 81 5.40 10.60 6.39
C ASP A 81 4.43 9.63 5.67
N PRO A 82 3.59 8.87 6.40
CA PRO A 82 2.65 7.90 5.84
C PRO A 82 1.46 8.51 5.08
N ILE A 83 1.30 9.84 5.02
CA ILE A 83 0.16 10.54 4.38
C ILE A 83 -0.16 10.00 2.96
N GLY A 84 0.81 9.44 2.23
CA GLY A 84 0.62 8.87 0.88
C GLY A 84 0.41 7.35 0.78
N GLN A 85 0.45 6.60 1.87
CA GLN A 85 0.33 5.13 1.86
C GLN A 85 -0.60 4.61 2.97
N PRO A 86 -1.92 4.86 2.88
CA PRO A 86 -2.87 4.26 3.80
C PRO A 86 -2.83 2.73 3.64
N GLY A 87 -2.42 2.01 4.70
CA GLY A 87 -2.50 0.55 4.79
C GLY A 87 -1.16 -0.21 4.88
N SER A 88 -0.03 0.35 4.43
CA SER A 88 1.28 -0.30 4.62
C SER A 88 1.97 0.12 5.93
N GLY A 89 1.64 1.31 6.45
CA GLY A 89 2.34 1.92 7.58
C GLY A 89 3.79 2.29 7.28
N GLN A 90 4.25 2.09 6.04
CA GLN A 90 5.64 2.27 5.63
C GLN A 90 5.82 3.56 4.82
N THR A 91 6.84 4.31 5.17
CA THR A 91 7.31 5.51 4.47
C THR A 91 8.36 5.11 3.43
N LEU A 92 8.57 5.91 2.39
CA LEU A 92 9.63 5.65 1.39
C LEU A 92 11.03 5.82 1.99
N GLY A 93 11.18 6.76 2.92
CA GLY A 93 12.37 6.98 3.73
C GLY A 93 12.16 6.53 5.19
N PRO A 94 13.20 6.57 6.02
CA PRO A 94 13.06 6.28 7.45
C PRO A 94 12.15 7.29 8.15
N TRP A 95 11.59 6.89 9.28
CA TRP A 95 10.87 7.81 10.16
C TRP A 95 11.83 8.84 10.76
N LEU A 96 11.42 10.11 10.77
CA LEU A 96 12.24 11.24 11.22
C LEU A 96 11.72 11.75 12.57
N ASP A 97 12.34 11.29 13.65
CA ASP A 97 11.97 11.60 15.04
C ASP A 97 13.15 12.16 15.85
N ALA A 98 12.86 12.53 17.11
CA ALA A 98 13.87 12.99 18.04
C ALA A 98 14.97 11.95 18.32
N GLU A 99 14.63 10.66 18.28
CA GLU A 99 15.56 9.56 18.51
C GLU A 99 16.61 9.48 17.39
N LEU A 100 16.19 9.61 16.13
CA LEU A 100 17.10 9.67 14.98
C LEU A 100 18.09 10.83 15.12
N VAL A 101 17.61 12.01 15.50
CA VAL A 101 18.48 13.18 15.72
C VAL A 101 19.48 12.90 16.85
N SER A 102 19.02 12.30 17.95
CA SER A 102 19.87 12.01 19.12
C SER A 102 20.93 10.93 18.84
N SER A 103 20.60 9.93 18.02
CA SER A 103 21.47 8.78 17.73
C SER A 103 22.50 9.07 16.64
N GLN A 104 22.13 9.84 15.60
CA GLN A 104 23.02 10.22 14.51
C GLN A 104 23.84 11.48 14.84
N GLY A 105 23.29 12.38 15.67
CA GLY A 105 23.83 13.70 15.95
C GLY A 105 23.41 14.75 14.91
N GLU A 106 23.22 15.99 15.37
CA GLU A 106 22.67 17.07 14.53
C GLU A 106 23.54 17.39 13.30
N GLU A 107 24.87 17.29 13.41
CA GLU A 107 25.77 17.52 12.27
C GLU A 107 25.60 16.49 11.15
N ALA A 108 25.42 15.21 11.51
CA ALA A 108 25.20 14.15 10.53
C ALA A 108 23.82 14.29 9.86
N VAL A 109 22.80 14.68 10.63
CA VAL A 109 21.47 14.99 10.11
C VAL A 109 21.54 16.19 9.17
N ARG A 110 22.22 17.28 9.56
CA ARG A 110 22.42 18.47 8.73
C ARG A 110 23.13 18.12 7.42
N ALA A 111 24.20 17.33 7.49
CA ALA A 111 24.93 16.87 6.31
C ALA A 111 24.05 16.01 5.39
N SER A 112 23.17 15.18 5.94
CA SER A 112 22.23 14.37 5.18
C SER A 112 21.18 15.25 4.48
N ILE A 113 20.59 16.22 5.19
CA ILE A 113 19.61 17.16 4.60
C ILE A 113 20.26 17.97 3.47
N LEU A 114 21.47 18.50 3.71
CA LEU A 114 22.15 19.32 2.73
C LEU A 114 22.58 18.48 1.53
N ASN A 115 23.32 17.39 1.72
CA ASN A 115 23.97 16.68 0.61
C ASN A 115 23.14 15.53 0.02
N GLY A 116 22.10 15.10 0.71
CA GLY A 116 21.33 13.93 0.35
C GLY A 116 22.03 12.60 0.65
N THR A 117 21.44 11.52 0.17
CA THR A 117 22.00 10.15 0.18
C THR A 117 21.76 9.49 -1.18
N ALA A 118 22.12 8.22 -1.34
CA ALA A 118 21.83 7.47 -2.58
C ALA A 118 20.34 7.48 -2.96
N ASN A 119 19.44 7.51 -1.96
CA ASN A 119 17.98 7.44 -2.15
C ASN A 119 17.23 8.67 -1.64
N MET A 120 17.93 9.72 -1.20
CA MET A 120 17.34 10.95 -0.68
C MET A 120 17.96 12.16 -1.38
N PRO A 121 17.17 13.07 -1.98
CA PRO A 121 17.71 14.26 -2.61
C PRO A 121 18.40 15.17 -1.59
N GLY A 122 19.44 15.88 -2.03
CA GLY A 122 20.06 16.95 -1.26
C GLY A 122 19.33 18.28 -1.42
N PHE A 123 19.25 19.05 -0.35
CA PHE A 123 18.52 20.33 -0.28
C PHE A 123 19.44 21.55 -0.17
N GLN A 124 20.75 21.40 -0.43
CA GLN A 124 21.74 22.49 -0.26
C GLN A 124 21.51 23.75 -1.10
N HIS A 125 20.69 23.67 -2.14
CA HIS A 125 20.30 24.80 -2.99
C HIS A 125 18.87 25.30 -2.73
N GLN A 126 18.16 24.66 -1.81
CA GLN A 126 16.77 24.94 -1.47
C GLN A 126 16.61 25.46 -0.05
N PHE A 127 17.50 25.05 0.86
CA PHE A 127 17.54 25.50 2.24
C PHE A 127 18.84 26.25 2.56
N ASP A 128 18.71 27.34 3.31
CA ASP A 128 19.83 27.93 4.05
C ASP A 128 20.08 27.20 5.38
N ALA A 129 21.15 27.57 6.08
CA ALA A 129 21.52 26.94 7.35
C ALA A 129 20.44 27.08 8.43
N ALA A 130 19.76 28.23 8.51
CA ALA A 130 18.73 28.47 9.51
C ALA A 130 17.48 27.62 9.22
N GLN A 131 17.13 27.43 7.95
CA GLN A 131 16.03 26.55 7.53
C GLN A 131 16.32 25.08 7.86
N VAL A 132 17.57 24.63 7.69
CA VAL A 132 17.95 23.27 8.10
C VAL A 132 17.84 23.12 9.63
N ASP A 133 18.31 24.10 10.39
CA ASP A 133 18.20 24.08 11.86
C ASP A 133 16.73 24.08 12.33
N GLN A 134 15.85 24.79 11.62
CA GLN A 134 14.40 24.75 11.89
C GLN A 134 13.80 23.36 11.66
N VAL A 135 14.17 22.68 10.57
CA VAL A 135 13.73 21.30 10.30
C VAL A 135 14.22 20.35 11.39
N ILE A 136 15.49 20.44 11.78
CA ILE A 136 16.05 19.62 12.87
C ILE A 136 15.34 19.91 14.19
N ALA A 137 15.07 21.19 14.50
CA ALA A 137 14.30 21.57 15.68
C ALA A 137 12.90 20.94 15.68
N TYR A 138 12.21 20.94 14.53
CA TYR A 138 10.93 20.26 14.38
C TYR A 138 11.05 18.74 14.56
N MET A 139 12.05 18.08 13.95
CA MET A 139 12.28 16.64 14.12
C MET A 139 12.44 16.26 15.61
N LYS A 140 13.09 17.12 16.40
CA LYS A 140 13.24 16.93 17.86
C LYS A 140 11.94 17.06 18.64
N THR A 141 10.87 17.60 18.05
CA THR A 141 9.52 17.62 18.65
C THR A 141 8.68 16.40 18.28
N VAL A 142 9.12 15.61 17.31
CA VAL A 142 8.39 14.42 16.85
C VAL A 142 8.68 13.25 17.81
N PRO A 143 7.69 12.80 18.60
CA PRO A 143 7.85 11.65 19.50
C PRO A 143 8.10 10.35 18.74
N ALA A 144 8.97 9.50 19.29
CA ALA A 144 9.28 8.19 18.71
C ALA A 144 8.06 7.24 18.79
N GLU A 145 7.22 7.37 19.82
CA GLU A 145 6.02 6.56 20.05
C GLU A 145 4.90 6.81 19.04
N VAL A 146 4.93 7.95 18.33
CA VAL A 146 3.97 8.27 17.26
C VAL A 146 4.37 7.61 15.94
N ARG A 147 5.51 6.89 15.88
CA ARG A 147 5.86 6.06 14.74
C ARG A 147 4.67 5.15 14.41
N PRO A 148 4.01 5.34 13.26
CA PRO A 148 2.76 4.64 12.92
C PRO A 148 2.93 3.12 12.88
N TRP A 149 4.18 2.64 12.79
CA TRP A 149 4.53 1.25 12.57
C TRP A 149 5.52 0.67 13.60
N ALA A 150 5.83 1.34 14.73
CA ALA A 150 6.56 0.64 15.79
C ALA A 150 5.74 -0.60 16.20
N PRO A 151 6.24 -1.84 15.99
CA PRO A 151 5.46 -3.02 16.27
C PRO A 151 5.39 -3.18 17.80
N THR A 152 4.38 -2.58 18.42
CA THR A 152 3.87 -3.12 19.66
C THR A 152 2.79 -4.13 19.28
N GLU A 153 2.85 -5.33 19.86
CA GLU A 153 1.87 -6.39 19.61
C GLU A 153 0.43 -5.87 19.75
N ASP A 154 0.22 -4.91 20.66
CA ASP A 154 -1.06 -4.25 20.92
C ASP A 154 -1.62 -3.45 19.73
N ARG A 155 -0.76 -2.84 18.89
CA ARG A 155 -1.22 -2.03 17.75
C ARG A 155 -1.49 -2.84 16.48
N ILE A 156 -0.86 -4.00 16.33
CA ILE A 156 -1.13 -4.94 15.21
C ILE A 156 -2.56 -5.49 15.35
N ASN A 157 -2.99 -5.78 16.58
CA ASN A 157 -4.36 -6.23 16.86
C ASN A 157 -5.40 -5.11 16.71
N ALA A 158 -5.04 -3.85 17.01
CA ALA A 158 -5.94 -2.71 16.84
C ALA A 158 -6.11 -2.27 15.36
N ALA A 159 -5.09 -2.45 14.52
CA ALA A 159 -5.15 -2.09 13.10
C ALA A 159 -5.91 -3.14 12.25
N LEU A 160 -6.16 -4.33 12.79
CA LEU A 160 -6.98 -5.37 12.21
C LEU A 160 -8.37 -5.40 12.89
N TRP A 161 -9.19 -4.38 12.60
CA TRP A 161 -10.67 -4.45 12.60
C TRP A 161 -11.40 -4.98 13.85
N GLU A 162 -11.09 -4.54 15.08
CA GLU A 162 -12.04 -4.75 16.19
C GLU A 162 -13.22 -3.76 16.15
N THR A 163 -14.20 -4.01 15.28
CA THR A 163 -15.58 -3.56 15.53
C THR A 163 -16.22 -4.48 16.57
N PRO A 164 -16.71 -3.98 17.72
CA PRO A 164 -17.41 -4.81 18.68
C PRO A 164 -18.71 -5.36 18.06
N GLY A 165 -18.76 -6.67 17.78
CA GLY A 165 -20.03 -7.38 17.52
C GLY A 165 -20.19 -8.13 16.20
N ALA A 166 -19.19 -8.19 15.31
CA ALA A 166 -19.29 -9.02 14.10
C ALA A 166 -18.74 -10.45 14.36
N PRO A 167 -19.53 -11.53 14.23
CA PRO A 167 -18.99 -12.88 14.26
C PRO A 167 -18.02 -13.06 13.07
N GLY A 168 -16.79 -13.47 13.38
CA GLY A 168 -15.65 -13.48 12.47
C GLY A 168 -15.95 -14.13 11.12
N MET A 169 -15.91 -13.31 10.07
CA MET A 169 -15.85 -13.78 8.68
C MET A 169 -14.37 -13.81 8.27
N HIS A 170 -13.70 -14.93 8.52
CA HIS A 170 -12.45 -15.23 7.84
C HIS A 170 -12.77 -15.49 6.36
N LEU A 171 -12.42 -14.57 5.46
CA LEU A 171 -12.38 -14.87 4.03
C LEU A 171 -11.12 -15.70 3.71
N ALA A 172 -11.10 -16.94 4.19
CA ALA A 172 -10.12 -17.95 3.78
C ALA A 172 -10.76 -18.83 2.69
N GLY A 173 -10.79 -18.31 1.46
CA GLY A 173 -11.19 -19.10 0.29
C GLY A 173 -9.95 -19.67 -0.40
N ALA A 174 -9.56 -20.90 -0.06
CA ALA A 174 -8.61 -21.64 -0.89
C ALA A 174 -9.36 -22.16 -2.13
N THR A 175 -9.14 -21.56 -3.30
CA THR A 175 -9.63 -22.13 -4.56
C THR A 175 -8.86 -23.43 -4.82
N THR A 176 -9.49 -24.58 -4.58
CA THR A 176 -8.95 -25.87 -5.00
C THR A 176 -9.27 -26.09 -6.48
N ALA A 177 -8.29 -26.56 -7.25
CA ALA A 177 -8.59 -27.15 -8.56
C ALA A 177 -9.45 -28.41 -8.34
N ALA A 178 -10.21 -28.86 -9.36
CA ALA A 178 -11.04 -30.07 -9.27
C ALA A 178 -10.27 -31.37 -8.90
N SER A 179 -8.94 -31.33 -8.88
CA SER A 179 -8.04 -32.39 -8.42
C SER A 179 -7.54 -32.24 -6.98
N GLY A 180 -7.94 -31.19 -6.25
CA GLY A 180 -7.67 -31.03 -4.82
C GLY A 180 -6.28 -30.51 -4.42
N ALA A 181 -5.43 -30.08 -5.37
CA ALA A 181 -4.15 -29.46 -5.04
C ALA A 181 -4.26 -27.91 -4.90
N PRO A 182 -3.61 -27.28 -3.89
CA PRO A 182 -3.60 -25.83 -3.74
C PRO A 182 -2.67 -25.18 -4.78
N LEU A 183 -3.18 -24.17 -5.50
CA LEU A 183 -2.39 -23.37 -6.43
C LEU A 183 -1.68 -22.26 -5.66
N HIS A 184 -0.34 -22.28 -5.63
CA HIS A 184 0.44 -21.19 -5.06
C HIS A 184 0.48 -20.02 -6.07
N GLY A 185 0.15 -18.80 -5.61
CA GLY A 185 0.56 -17.57 -6.27
C GLY A 185 -0.50 -16.74 -6.99
N VAL A 186 -1.77 -16.75 -6.57
CA VAL A 186 -2.74 -15.73 -7.00
C VAL A 186 -3.35 -15.08 -5.76
N ALA A 187 -2.93 -13.85 -5.48
CA ALA A 187 -3.64 -12.96 -4.59
C ALA A 187 -4.70 -12.21 -5.40
N VAL A 188 -5.91 -12.12 -4.85
CA VAL A 188 -6.87 -11.05 -5.17
C VAL A 188 -6.85 -10.09 -4.00
#